data_AF-N8Y6K9-F1
#
_entry.id   AF-N8Y6K9-F1
#
_cell.length_a   1.000
_cell.length_b   1.000
_cell.length_c   1.000
_cell.angle_alpha   90.00
_cell.angle_beta   90.00
_cell.angle_gamma   90.00
#
_symmetry.space_group_name_H-M   'P 1'
#
loop_
_entity.id
_entity.type
_entity.pdbx_description
1 polymer ?
#
loop_
_entity_poly.entity_id
_entity_poly.type
_entity_poly.pdbx_seq_one_letter_code
_entity_poly.pdbx_strand_id
1 'polypeptide(L)'
;MKKITLFICSIGLACSTLTQAANNQTTDRDDCQSAAWYSLAAERGDATAQYKLGMMYFNGDEVKTDYKKAFALLNSAAAQNNAQAQYHLATAYEMGIGTQANSQTAFNWYLKAANLGNAKAQYKVADMYQTGQGVAQDHAIAQVWYQKAANQGNTLAQSALNR
;
A
#
# COMPACT_ATOMS: atom_id res chain seq x y z
N MET A 1 39.63 32.00 -7.00
CA MET A 1 38.37 32.57 -7.52
C MET A 1 37.72 31.57 -8.47
N LYS A 2 36.76 30.77 -7.98
CA LYS A 2 35.88 29.95 -8.82
C LYS A 2 34.45 30.20 -8.32
N LYS A 3 33.62 30.71 -9.22
CA LYS A 3 32.22 31.11 -8.99
C LYS A 3 31.39 29.85 -8.73
N ILE A 4 30.79 29.74 -7.55
CA ILE A 4 29.75 28.76 -7.25
C ILE A 4 28.44 29.40 -7.68
N THR A 5 27.91 28.96 -8.82
CA THR A 5 26.61 29.38 -9.32
C THR A 5 25.54 28.73 -8.44
N LEU A 6 24.88 29.55 -7.62
CA LEU A 6 23.67 29.24 -6.88
C LEU A 6 22.56 28.78 -7.86
N PHE A 7 22.10 27.54 -7.74
CA PHE A 7 20.79 27.14 -8.25
C PHE A 7 19.83 27.10 -7.06
N ILE A 8 19.22 28.26 -6.82
CA ILE A 8 18.20 28.47 -5.81
C ILE A 8 16.91 27.86 -6.37
N CYS A 9 16.59 26.63 -5.97
CA CYS A 9 15.23 26.09 -6.13
C CYS A 9 14.41 26.56 -4.93
N SER A 10 14.03 27.83 -4.96
CA SER A 10 13.05 28.42 -4.06
C SER A 10 11.67 27.90 -4.44
N ILE A 11 11.03 27.12 -3.55
CA ILE A 11 9.62 27.22 -3.10
C ILE A 11 9.31 25.96 -2.28
N GLY A 12 8.98 26.14 -1.00
CA GLY A 12 8.27 25.14 -0.19
C GLY A 12 8.94 24.76 1.13
N LEU A 13 9.08 25.71 2.05
CA LEU A 13 9.42 25.45 3.45
C LEU A 13 8.36 24.53 4.10
N ALA A 14 8.79 23.36 4.61
CA ALA A 14 8.51 22.87 5.97
C ALA A 14 9.09 21.46 6.16
N CYS A 15 10.41 21.36 6.33
CA CYS A 15 11.01 20.22 7.04
C CYS A 15 11.96 20.82 8.07
N SER A 16 11.38 21.43 9.11
CA SER A 16 12.14 21.98 10.22
C SER A 16 12.70 20.84 11.06
N THR A 17 14.03 20.80 11.09
CA THR A 17 14.91 19.95 11.89
C THR A 17 14.55 19.94 13.38
N LEU A 18 14.50 18.76 13.98
CA LEU A 18 14.91 18.55 15.37
C LEU A 18 15.76 17.27 15.44
N THR A 19 17.06 17.46 15.54
CA THR A 19 18.03 16.41 15.87
C THR A 19 18.33 16.50 17.35
N GLN A 20 17.98 15.50 18.18
CA GLN A 20 18.90 15.07 19.24
C GLN A 20 18.61 13.66 19.80
N ALA A 21 19.66 12.84 19.68
CA ALA A 21 20.18 11.83 20.61
C ALA A 21 19.48 10.45 20.77
N ALA A 22 20.28 9.43 20.39
CA ALA A 22 20.43 8.13 21.03
C ALA A 22 19.31 7.08 20.87
N ASN A 23 19.23 6.48 19.68
CA ASN A 23 19.41 5.04 19.55
C ASN A 23 19.55 4.64 18.08
N ASN A 24 20.33 3.59 17.87
CA ASN A 24 20.83 3.09 16.59
C ASN A 24 19.74 2.59 15.62
N GLN A 25 18.97 3.50 15.02
CA GLN A 25 18.14 3.20 13.84
C GLN A 25 18.38 4.23 12.75
N THR A 26 19.16 3.84 11.76
CA THR A 26 19.14 4.44 10.42
C THR A 26 17.84 4.04 9.74
N THR A 27 16.72 4.68 10.09
CA THR A 27 15.56 4.76 9.19
C THR A 27 15.86 5.90 8.22
N ASP A 28 16.66 5.56 7.21
CA ASP A 28 17.17 6.48 6.19
C ASP A 28 16.02 7.08 5.35
N ARG A 29 15.85 8.41 5.45
CA ARG A 29 15.59 9.34 4.33
C ARG A 29 14.41 9.12 3.36
N ASP A 30 13.41 8.32 3.68
CA ASP A 30 12.24 8.10 2.79
C ASP A 30 10.92 8.72 3.29
N ASP A 31 10.90 9.26 4.51
CA ASP A 31 9.68 9.67 5.24
C ASP A 31 9.32 11.16 5.13
N CYS A 32 10.05 11.96 4.35
CA CYS A 32 9.76 13.39 4.15
C CYS A 32 9.83 13.78 2.66
N GLN A 33 9.19 13.00 1.79
CA GLN A 33 8.89 13.47 0.43
C GLN A 33 7.47 14.05 0.45
N SER A 34 7.34 15.33 0.14
CA SER A 34 6.04 16.02 0.12
C SER A 34 5.13 15.48 -0.99
N ALA A 35 3.82 15.73 -0.87
CA ALA A 35 2.83 15.37 -1.88
C ALA A 35 3.23 15.86 -3.29
N ALA A 36 3.90 17.00 -3.39
CA ALA A 36 4.38 17.56 -4.66
C ALA A 36 5.45 16.69 -5.34
N TRP A 37 6.39 16.14 -4.56
CA TRP A 37 7.43 15.26 -5.11
C TRP A 37 6.82 13.94 -5.60
N TYR A 38 5.96 13.32 -4.79
CA TYR A 38 5.26 12.11 -5.20
C TYR A 38 4.35 12.33 -6.41
N SER A 39 3.72 13.51 -6.53
CA SER A 39 2.93 13.88 -7.72
C SER A 39 3.80 13.85 -8.98
N LEU A 40 4.95 14.53 -8.96
CA LEU A 40 5.85 14.57 -10.10
C LEU A 40 6.41 13.18 -10.46
N ALA A 41 6.76 12.36 -9.47
CA ALA A 41 7.26 11.00 -9.69
C ALA A 41 6.14 10.07 -10.19
N ALA A 42 4.92 10.19 -9.67
CA ALA A 42 3.77 9.42 -10.09
C ALA A 42 3.36 9.71 -11.54
N GLU A 43 3.43 10.99 -11.95
CA GLU A 43 3.22 11.43 -13.34
C GLU A 43 4.24 10.83 -14.31
N ARG A 44 5.46 10.56 -13.84
CA ARG A 44 6.50 9.86 -14.61
C ARG A 44 6.35 8.34 -14.62
N GLY A 45 5.31 7.82 -13.98
CA GLY A 45 5.00 6.40 -13.95
C GLY A 45 5.62 5.62 -12.80
N ASP A 46 6.26 6.27 -11.82
CA ASP A 46 6.86 5.54 -10.69
C ASP A 46 5.77 4.88 -9.82
N ALA A 47 5.79 3.54 -9.76
CA ALA A 47 4.77 2.76 -9.07
C ALA A 47 4.75 3.00 -7.55
N THR A 48 5.92 3.27 -6.94
CA THR A 48 6.01 3.53 -5.50
C THR A 48 5.45 4.90 -5.17
N ALA A 49 5.76 5.92 -5.97
CA ALA A 49 5.21 7.25 -5.83
C ALA A 49 3.70 7.26 -6.08
N GLN A 50 3.21 6.54 -7.08
CA GLN A 50 1.77 6.36 -7.31
C GLN A 50 1.09 5.73 -6.08
N TYR A 51 1.68 4.68 -5.51
CA TYR A 51 1.17 4.07 -4.29
C TYR A 51 1.15 5.07 -3.12
N LYS A 52 2.28 5.71 -2.82
CA LYS A 52 2.41 6.62 -1.69
C LYS A 52 1.47 7.83 -1.83
N LEU A 53 1.40 8.45 -3.02
CA LEU A 53 0.44 9.53 -3.29
C LEU A 53 -1.01 9.09 -3.19
N GLY A 54 -1.31 7.86 -3.66
CA GLY A 54 -2.63 7.26 -3.50
C GLY A 54 -3.04 7.14 -2.04
N MET A 55 -2.11 6.71 -1.17
CA MET A 55 -2.34 6.66 0.27
C MET A 55 -2.49 8.04 0.90
N MET A 56 -1.75 9.05 0.45
CA MET A 56 -1.94 10.44 0.91
C MET A 56 -3.34 10.96 0.60
N TYR A 57 -3.84 10.73 -0.62
CA TYR A 57 -5.24 11.07 -0.98
C TYR A 57 -6.28 10.25 -0.21
N PHE A 58 -5.95 9.03 0.21
CA PHE A 58 -6.85 8.20 1.01
C PHE A 58 -6.94 8.71 2.46
N ASN A 59 -5.79 9.01 3.08
CA ASN A 59 -5.71 9.45 4.48
C ASN A 59 -6.05 10.93 4.67
N GLY A 60 -5.86 11.75 3.63
CA GLY A 60 -5.90 13.21 3.75
C GLY A 60 -4.59 13.83 4.27
N ASP A 61 -3.46 13.14 4.08
CA ASP A 61 -2.14 13.60 4.53
C ASP A 61 -1.59 14.62 3.52
N GLU A 62 -1.39 15.87 3.94
CA GLU A 62 -0.94 17.02 3.12
C GLU A 62 -1.87 17.44 1.96
N VAL A 63 -2.77 16.56 1.52
CA VAL A 63 -3.77 16.80 0.47
C VAL A 63 -5.16 16.52 1.01
N LYS A 64 -6.19 17.22 0.49
CA LYS A 64 -7.57 16.91 0.83
C LYS A 64 -7.91 15.50 0.35
N THR A 65 -8.57 14.73 1.21
CA THR A 65 -9.03 13.37 0.90
C THR A 65 -9.82 13.33 -0.42
N ASP A 66 -9.43 12.42 -1.31
CA ASP A 66 -10.09 12.17 -2.58
C ASP A 66 -9.97 10.68 -2.92
N TYR A 67 -11.00 9.92 -2.56
CA TYR A 67 -11.01 8.46 -2.75
C TYR A 67 -10.97 8.04 -4.22
N LYS A 68 -11.48 8.87 -5.14
CA LYS A 68 -11.43 8.55 -6.58
C LYS A 68 -10.02 8.69 -7.12
N LYS A 69 -9.30 9.75 -6.72
CA LYS A 69 -7.87 9.91 -7.07
C LYS A 69 -7.00 8.84 -6.42
N ALA A 70 -7.23 8.57 -5.13
CA ALA A 70 -6.55 7.49 -4.43
C ALA A 70 -6.70 6.16 -5.19
N PHE A 71 -7.95 5.81 -5.54
CA PHE A 71 -8.24 4.60 -6.31
C PHE A 71 -7.51 4.56 -7.66
N ALA A 72 -7.52 5.65 -8.43
CA ALA A 72 -6.86 5.71 -9.73
C ALA A 72 -5.32 5.53 -9.63
N LEU A 73 -4.70 6.14 -8.62
CA LEU A 73 -3.27 6.01 -8.36
C LEU A 73 -2.90 4.60 -7.89
N LEU A 74 -3.68 4.04 -6.97
CA LEU A 74 -3.52 2.65 -6.52
C LEU A 74 -3.67 1.67 -7.69
N ASN A 75 -4.64 1.89 -8.58
CA ASN A 75 -4.83 1.07 -9.78
C ASN A 75 -3.61 1.13 -10.72
N SER A 76 -3.04 2.32 -10.91
CA SER A 76 -1.84 2.52 -11.73
C SER A 76 -0.62 1.80 -11.13
N ALA A 77 -0.39 1.93 -9.82
CA ALA A 77 0.69 1.24 -9.13
C ALA A 77 0.50 -0.28 -9.11
N ALA A 78 -0.75 -0.74 -8.91
CA ALA A 78 -1.10 -2.16 -8.89
C ALA A 78 -0.89 -2.84 -10.24
N ALA A 79 -1.14 -2.13 -11.34
CA ALA A 79 -0.86 -2.59 -12.71
C ALA A 79 0.64 -2.81 -12.96
N GLN A 80 1.50 -2.15 -12.18
CA GLN A 80 2.96 -2.28 -12.22
C GLN A 80 3.51 -3.30 -11.20
N ASN A 81 2.66 -4.22 -10.70
CA ASN A 81 3.02 -5.24 -9.71
C ASN A 81 3.50 -4.70 -8.35
N ASN A 82 3.09 -3.50 -7.96
CA ASN A 82 3.29 -3.06 -6.58
C ASN A 82 2.35 -3.83 -5.65
N ALA A 83 2.91 -4.74 -4.84
CA ALA A 83 2.14 -5.63 -3.97
C ALA A 83 1.33 -4.90 -2.88
N GLN A 84 1.80 -3.75 -2.39
CA GLN A 84 1.05 -2.94 -1.42
C GLN A 84 -0.14 -2.26 -2.11
N ALA A 85 0.08 -1.66 -3.29
CA ALA A 85 -0.99 -1.07 -4.06
C ALA A 85 -2.06 -2.10 -4.45
N GLN A 86 -1.67 -3.31 -4.85
CA GLN A 86 -2.61 -4.41 -5.14
C GLN A 86 -3.44 -4.79 -3.92
N TYR A 87 -2.83 -4.88 -2.74
CA TYR A 87 -3.56 -5.13 -1.48
C TYR A 87 -4.57 -4.01 -1.18
N HIS A 88 -4.15 -2.75 -1.26
CA HIS A 88 -5.04 -1.62 -0.97
C HIS A 88 -6.14 -1.45 -2.03
N LEU A 89 -5.86 -1.73 -3.29
CA LEU A 89 -6.86 -1.75 -4.36
C LEU A 89 -7.89 -2.85 -4.13
N ALA A 90 -7.47 -4.03 -3.67
CA ALA A 90 -8.38 -5.09 -3.27
C ALA A 90 -9.30 -4.66 -2.13
N THR A 91 -8.76 -4.01 -1.09
CA THR A 91 -9.56 -3.44 0.01
C THR A 91 -10.54 -2.38 -0.50
N ALA A 92 -10.13 -1.54 -1.45
CA ALA A 92 -11.02 -0.54 -2.05
C ALA A 92 -12.20 -1.19 -2.80
N TYR A 93 -11.98 -2.30 -3.51
CA TYR A 93 -13.06 -3.10 -4.09
C TYR A 93 -13.89 -3.86 -3.06
N GLU A 94 -13.31 -4.34 -1.97
CA GLU A 94 -14.04 -5.02 -0.89
C GLU A 94 -15.03 -4.05 -0.21
N MET A 95 -14.59 -2.81 0.04
CA MET A 95 -15.35 -1.80 0.77
C MET A 95 -16.14 -0.83 -0.11
N GLY A 96 -15.90 -0.81 -1.44
CA GLY A 96 -16.48 0.17 -2.36
C GLY A 96 -15.95 1.60 -2.14
N ILE A 97 -14.66 1.75 -1.85
CA ILE A 97 -14.02 3.05 -1.66
C ILE A 97 -13.45 3.54 -2.99
N GLY A 98 -13.92 4.69 -3.48
CA GLY A 98 -13.50 5.25 -4.77
C GLY A 98 -14.01 4.47 -5.99
N THR A 99 -14.70 3.35 -5.77
CA THR A 99 -15.29 2.46 -6.77
C THR A 99 -16.53 1.77 -6.19
N GLN A 100 -17.26 0.99 -6.99
CA GLN A 100 -18.33 0.12 -6.48
C GLN A 100 -17.73 -1.14 -5.84
N ALA A 101 -18.32 -1.59 -4.73
CA ALA A 101 -17.90 -2.80 -4.05
C ALA A 101 -18.07 -4.04 -4.97
N ASN A 102 -17.06 -4.90 -5.01
CA ASN A 102 -17.04 -6.13 -5.79
C ASN A 102 -16.09 -7.17 -5.16
N SER A 103 -16.66 -8.12 -4.41
CA SER A 103 -15.89 -9.14 -3.70
C SER A 103 -15.05 -10.04 -4.62
N GLN A 104 -15.55 -10.38 -5.82
CA GLN A 104 -14.79 -11.20 -6.77
C GLN A 104 -13.55 -10.47 -7.30
N THR A 105 -13.69 -9.18 -7.58
CA THR A 105 -12.58 -8.34 -8.04
C THR A 105 -11.58 -8.09 -6.91
N ALA A 106 -12.07 -7.87 -5.68
CA ALA A 106 -11.23 -7.80 -4.49
C ALA A 106 -10.41 -9.08 -4.31
N PHE A 107 -11.05 -10.26 -4.39
CA PHE A 107 -10.37 -11.55 -4.31
C PHE A 107 -9.23 -11.67 -5.33
N ASN A 108 -9.49 -11.32 -6.59
CA ASN A 108 -8.50 -11.41 -7.65
C ASN A 108 -7.28 -10.51 -7.37
N TRP A 109 -7.49 -9.31 -6.83
CA TRP A 109 -6.40 -8.40 -6.45
C TRP A 109 -5.65 -8.85 -5.20
N TYR A 110 -6.35 -9.33 -4.17
CA TYR A 110 -5.72 -9.94 -3.00
C TYR A 110 -4.86 -11.13 -3.39
N LEU A 111 -5.34 -11.98 -4.30
CA LEU A 111 -4.58 -13.14 -4.79
C LEU A 111 -3.29 -12.72 -5.52
N LYS A 112 -3.35 -11.68 -6.35
CA LYS A 112 -2.15 -11.12 -7.00
C LYS A 112 -1.13 -10.62 -5.97
N ALA A 113 -1.57 -9.83 -4.99
CA ALA A 113 -0.69 -9.33 -3.93
C ALA A 113 -0.12 -10.47 -3.07
N ALA A 114 -0.94 -11.48 -2.76
CA ALA A 114 -0.56 -12.65 -1.98
C ALA A 114 0.51 -13.51 -2.68
N ASN A 115 0.40 -13.65 -4.01
CA ASN A 115 1.39 -14.33 -4.86
C ASN A 115 2.72 -13.58 -4.92
N LEU A 116 2.71 -12.25 -4.73
CA LEU A 116 3.92 -11.43 -4.57
C LEU A 116 4.47 -11.43 -3.14
N GLY A 117 3.91 -12.25 -2.24
CA GLY A 117 4.41 -12.40 -0.87
C GLY A 117 3.80 -11.42 0.14
N ASN A 118 2.77 -10.65 -0.20
CA ASN A 118 2.13 -9.76 0.78
C ASN A 118 1.39 -10.57 1.86
N ALA A 119 1.93 -10.62 3.08
CA ALA A 119 1.36 -11.41 4.18
C ALA A 119 -0.05 -10.98 4.62
N LYS A 120 -0.41 -9.68 4.48
CA LYS A 120 -1.78 -9.20 4.76
C LYS A 120 -2.75 -9.70 3.69
N ALA A 121 -2.33 -9.65 2.42
CA ALA A 121 -3.13 -10.19 1.31
C ALA A 121 -3.31 -11.71 1.42
N GLN A 122 -2.28 -12.46 1.81
CA GLN A 122 -2.37 -13.90 2.03
C GLN A 122 -3.41 -14.25 3.10
N TYR A 123 -3.43 -13.50 4.21
CA TYR A 123 -4.48 -13.65 5.23
C TYR A 123 -5.87 -13.36 4.67
N LYS A 124 -6.03 -12.29 3.88
CA LYS A 124 -7.31 -11.95 3.25
C LYS A 124 -7.78 -13.02 2.24
N VAL A 125 -6.88 -13.58 1.44
CA VAL A 125 -7.19 -14.72 0.55
C VAL A 125 -7.68 -15.91 1.36
N ALA A 126 -6.99 -16.25 2.46
CA ALA A 126 -7.40 -17.33 3.34
C ALA A 126 -8.80 -17.10 3.92
N ASP A 127 -9.09 -15.89 4.39
CA ASP A 127 -10.38 -15.49 4.95
C ASP A 127 -11.52 -15.57 3.92
N MET A 128 -11.26 -15.18 2.67
CA MET A 128 -12.22 -15.28 1.58
C MET A 128 -12.51 -16.73 1.20
N TYR A 129 -11.51 -17.62 1.18
CA TYR A 129 -11.73 -19.06 1.03
C TYR A 129 -12.46 -19.68 2.23
N GLN A 130 -12.18 -19.20 3.44
CA GLN A 130 -12.82 -19.67 4.67
C GLN A 130 -14.31 -19.33 4.71
N THR A 131 -14.69 -18.15 4.20
CA THR A 131 -16.06 -17.62 4.25
C THR A 131 -16.86 -17.83 2.96
N GLY A 132 -16.19 -18.09 1.84
CA GLY A 132 -16.81 -18.13 0.52
C GLY A 132 -17.14 -16.74 -0.05
N GLN A 133 -16.53 -15.67 0.47
CA GLN A 133 -16.76 -14.32 -0.04
C GLN A 133 -15.97 -14.10 -1.33
N GLY A 134 -16.66 -13.94 -2.46
CA GLY A 134 -16.02 -13.63 -3.75
C GLY A 134 -15.18 -14.78 -4.33
N VAL A 135 -15.26 -15.98 -3.75
CA VAL A 135 -14.67 -17.23 -4.24
C VAL A 135 -15.46 -18.38 -3.63
N ALA A 136 -15.47 -19.56 -4.25
CA ALA A 136 -16.05 -20.74 -3.63
C ALA A 136 -15.34 -21.06 -2.31
N GLN A 137 -16.12 -21.41 -1.29
CA GLN A 137 -15.58 -21.76 0.02
C GLN A 137 -14.72 -23.03 -0.09
N ASP A 138 -13.52 -22.98 0.49
CA ASP A 138 -12.60 -24.12 0.56
C ASP A 138 -11.70 -23.98 1.79
N HIS A 139 -12.01 -24.75 2.83
CA HIS A 139 -11.27 -24.71 4.09
C HIS A 139 -9.85 -25.26 3.97
N ALA A 140 -9.61 -26.21 3.07
CA ALA A 140 -8.28 -26.78 2.88
C ALA A 140 -7.35 -25.74 2.23
N ILE A 141 -7.84 -25.05 1.21
CA ILE A 141 -7.10 -23.94 0.58
C ILE A 141 -6.92 -22.78 1.57
N ALA A 142 -7.95 -22.45 2.36
CA ALA A 142 -7.84 -21.43 3.40
C ALA A 142 -6.72 -21.73 4.40
N GLN A 143 -6.63 -22.97 4.89
CA GLN A 143 -5.58 -23.38 5.84
C GLN A 143 -4.17 -23.22 5.25
N VAL A 144 -3.98 -23.57 3.97
CA VAL A 144 -2.70 -23.38 3.27
C VAL A 144 -2.31 -21.89 3.22
N TRP A 145 -3.24 -21.01 2.90
CA TRP A 145 -2.96 -19.57 2.85
C TRP A 145 -2.75 -18.95 4.24
N TYR A 146 -3.51 -19.37 5.25
CA TYR A 146 -3.26 -18.96 6.64
C TYR A 146 -1.86 -19.38 7.08
N GLN A 147 -1.42 -20.60 6.78
CA GLN A 147 -0.07 -21.05 7.11
C GLN A 147 1.01 -20.18 6.43
N LYS A 148 0.84 -19.86 5.15
CA LYS A 148 1.77 -18.96 4.42
C LYS A 148 1.87 -17.59 5.08
N ALA A 149 0.74 -16.99 5.47
CA ALA A 149 0.72 -15.70 6.14
C ALA A 149 1.33 -15.78 7.56
N ALA A 150 1.00 -16.83 8.32
CA ALA A 150 1.47 -17.04 9.68
C ALA A 150 2.99 -17.26 9.75
N ASN A 151 3.56 -17.97 8.78
CA ASN A 151 5.01 -18.16 8.63
C ASN A 151 5.76 -16.86 8.37
N GLN A 152 5.07 -15.83 7.87
CA GLN A 152 5.60 -14.47 7.69
C GLN A 152 5.29 -13.54 8.88
N GLY A 153 4.81 -14.09 9.99
CA GLY A 153 4.51 -13.32 11.21
C GLY A 153 3.16 -12.61 11.20
N ASN A 154 2.24 -12.94 10.28
CA ASN A 154 0.88 -12.39 10.35
C ASN A 154 0.15 -12.96 11.58
N THR A 155 -0.05 -12.13 12.60
CA THR A 155 -0.64 -12.51 13.89
C THR A 155 -2.12 -12.90 13.80
N LEU A 156 -2.86 -12.31 12.84
CA LEU A 156 -4.26 -12.69 12.58
C LEU A 156 -4.33 -14.10 11.99
N ALA A 157 -3.40 -14.43 11.08
CA ALA A 157 -3.31 -15.78 10.52
C ALA A 157 -2.84 -16.82 11.57
N GLN A 158 -1.88 -16.47 12.41
CA GLN A 158 -1.45 -17.33 13.53
C GLN A 158 -2.63 -17.62 14.49
N SER A 159 -3.37 -16.58 14.86
CA SER A 159 -4.59 -16.72 15.66
C SER A 159 -5.65 -17.56 14.97
N ALA A 160 -5.78 -17.43 13.64
CA ALA A 160 -6.76 -18.21 12.87
C ALA A 160 -6.45 -19.71 12.81
N LEU A 161 -5.16 -20.10 12.82
CA LEU A 161 -4.74 -21.51 12.82
C LEU A 161 -4.85 -22.20 14.19
N ASN A 162 -4.85 -21.41 15.26
CA ASN A 162 -4.91 -21.92 16.64
C ASN A 162 -6.36 -22.04 17.17
N ARG A 163 -7.37 -21.81 16.32
CA ARG A 163 -8.79 -21.83 16.67
C ARG A 163 -9.45 -23.15 16.29
#